data_AF-A0A2Z5QYP0-F1
#
_entry.id   AF-A0A2Z5QYP0-F1
#
_cell.length_a   1.000
_cell.length_b   1.000
_cell.length_c   1.000
_cell.angle_alpha   90.00
_cell.angle_beta   90.00
_cell.angle_gamma   90.00
#
_symmetry.space_group_name_H-M   'P 1'
#
loop_
_entity.id
_entity.type
_entity.pdbx_description
1 polymer ?
#
loop_
_entity_poly.entity_id
_entity_poly.type
_entity_poly.pdbx_seq_one_letter_code
_entity_poly.pdbx_strand_id
1 'polypeptide(L)'
;MSAPTGAEPETLPGAQPVLRLLDEVIEATGGQRREGQRLMAAHVAQAFELERHLLVQAGTGTGKSLGYLIPALHKVGDSNKPIIVATATLALQSQIVNRDIPRLLAALEPRPESQAQVAILKGRNNYLCLHKLEGGYPEEEPEALFEAPGSSGASSRLSEEVQRLRAWAGCTETGDRDEVRPGVSDRAWAQVSVSASECLGRRCPMVEECFSEMARTRANESDIVITNHALLAINSFEGLGVLPEHDIVIIDEAHELADRVTGAVTGSLSAAMVRRAAQGIRKNSKASPAALENAASSLEEAFLGVPEGLLKGLDGRLLTAVSAVNDAARGALSDSKTDSKEVDAGLQMARSRVSEVHEESGRILEAFENREVLWVSRPRVFENGRYHDANDTDPATLHIAPLSIGSRLREGLFEDRTVILTSATLAVGESFDAAAGALGLMGTGAPRWEGIDVGSPFDYPKQGVMYVAADLPKPGFGVSTPQLQRLLELCEAANGGALGLFSSKRGAEQAAEYVRQHSDLTVLLQGSRPCGRLLTSSRRIWMRACSAR
;
A
#
# COMPACT_ATOMS: atom_id res chain seq x y z
N MET A 1 -2.35 -2.70 30.20
CA MET A 1 -1.73 -3.51 31.27
C MET A 1 -0.62 -4.29 30.62
N SER A 2 0.63 -4.08 31.01
CA SER A 2 1.77 -4.89 30.59
C SER A 2 1.52 -6.35 30.99
N ALA A 3 1.75 -7.28 30.07
CA ALA A 3 1.69 -8.71 30.37
C ALA A 3 2.59 -9.01 31.60
N PRO A 4 2.24 -10.00 32.45
CA PRO A 4 3.06 -10.34 33.59
C PRO A 4 4.45 -10.77 33.10
N THR A 5 5.43 -9.88 33.26
CA THR A 5 6.84 -10.02 32.85
C THR A 5 7.62 -11.06 33.67
N GLY A 6 6.94 -12.12 34.12
CA GLY A 6 7.53 -13.17 34.97
C GLY A 6 6.99 -14.58 34.72
N ALA A 7 6.10 -14.79 33.74
CA ALA A 7 5.77 -16.15 33.30
C ALA A 7 6.84 -16.63 32.33
N GLU A 8 7.41 -17.81 32.56
CA GLU A 8 8.27 -18.47 31.57
C GLU A 8 7.47 -18.65 30.27
N PRO A 9 7.98 -18.25 29.09
CA PRO A 9 7.25 -18.32 27.82
C PRO A 9 6.59 -19.69 27.56
N GLU A 10 7.23 -20.76 28.04
CA GLU A 10 6.78 -22.14 27.95
C GLU A 10 5.48 -22.43 28.71
N THR A 11 5.12 -21.61 29.70
CA THR A 11 3.92 -21.77 30.54
C THR A 11 2.67 -21.13 29.95
N LEU A 12 2.83 -20.33 28.88
CA LEU A 12 1.69 -19.70 28.22
C LEU A 12 0.85 -20.75 27.47
N PRO A 13 -0.49 -20.62 27.44
CA PRO A 13 -1.37 -21.50 26.67
C PRO A 13 -0.90 -21.65 25.22
N GLY A 14 -0.82 -22.89 24.72
CA GLY A 14 -0.39 -23.20 23.35
C GLY A 14 1.10 -22.96 23.05
N ALA A 15 1.89 -22.36 23.95
CA ALA A 15 3.25 -21.93 23.63
C ALA A 15 4.28 -23.08 23.58
N GLN A 16 4.17 -24.08 24.44
CA GLN A 16 5.17 -25.15 24.53
C GLN A 16 5.42 -25.92 23.20
N PRO A 17 4.40 -26.37 22.43
CA PRO A 17 4.65 -27.01 21.13
C PRO A 17 5.25 -26.04 20.10
N VAL A 18 4.78 -24.79 20.07
CA VAL A 18 5.27 -23.73 19.18
C VAL A 18 6.75 -23.41 19.44
N LEU A 19 7.15 -23.31 20.71
CA LEU A 19 8.53 -23.03 21.08
C LEU A 19 9.48 -24.17 20.70
N ARG A 20 9.04 -25.43 20.80
CA ARG A 20 9.80 -26.58 20.32
C ARG A 20 9.99 -26.52 18.80
N LEU A 21 8.91 -26.23 18.06
CA LEU A 21 8.94 -26.05 16.61
C LEU A 21 9.91 -24.92 16.20
N LEU A 22 9.87 -23.79 16.92
CA LEU A 22 10.78 -22.66 16.70
C LEU A 22 12.24 -23.04 16.95
N ASP A 23 12.55 -23.67 18.09
CA ASP A 23 13.92 -24.04 18.45
C ASP A 23 14.51 -25.03 17.41
N GLU A 24 13.72 -25.98 16.91
CA GLU A 24 14.14 -26.92 15.85
C GLU A 24 14.41 -26.22 14.51
N VAL A 25 13.55 -25.29 14.08
CA VAL A 25 13.78 -24.52 12.85
C VAL A 25 15.04 -23.66 12.96
N ILE A 26 15.30 -23.06 14.12
CA ILE A 26 16.52 -22.29 14.35
C ILE A 26 17.75 -23.19 14.23
N GLU A 27 17.71 -24.39 14.81
CA GLU A 27 18.81 -25.36 14.70
C GLU A 27 19.04 -25.81 13.25
N ALA A 28 17.97 -26.21 12.54
CA ALA A 28 18.04 -26.68 11.16
C ALA A 28 18.54 -25.60 10.17
N THR A 29 18.24 -24.34 10.44
CA THR A 29 18.67 -23.21 9.60
C THR A 29 20.05 -22.64 9.98
N GLY A 30 20.69 -23.17 11.03
CA GLY A 30 21.94 -22.63 11.57
C GLY A 30 21.77 -21.23 12.18
N GLY A 31 20.55 -20.90 12.62
CA GLY A 31 20.21 -19.64 13.26
C GLY A 31 20.72 -19.54 14.69
N GLN A 32 20.55 -18.36 15.28
CA GLN A 32 20.82 -18.13 16.70
C GLN A 32 19.53 -17.97 17.46
N ARG A 33 19.43 -18.62 18.62
CA ARG A 33 18.30 -18.49 19.53
C ARG A 33 18.24 -17.06 20.08
N ARG A 34 17.08 -16.43 20.00
CA ARG A 34 16.83 -15.07 20.51
C ARG A 34 15.66 -15.11 21.49
N GLU A 35 15.85 -14.57 22.69
CA GLU A 35 14.82 -14.57 23.73
C GLU A 35 13.57 -13.81 23.30
N GLY A 36 13.73 -12.62 22.72
CA GLY A 36 12.60 -11.83 22.21
C GLY A 36 11.79 -12.55 21.12
N GLN A 37 12.43 -13.40 20.32
CA GLN A 37 11.74 -14.21 19.31
C GLN A 37 10.88 -15.30 19.95
N ARG A 38 11.40 -15.98 20.99
CA ARG A 38 10.65 -16.99 21.75
C ARG A 38 9.49 -16.35 22.48
N LEU A 39 9.70 -15.21 23.13
CA LEU A 39 8.65 -14.47 23.82
C LEU A 39 7.53 -14.06 22.86
N MET A 40 7.88 -13.54 21.68
CA MET A 40 6.92 -13.24 20.62
C MET A 40 6.12 -14.48 20.22
N ALA A 41 6.79 -15.58 19.87
CA ALA A 41 6.12 -16.80 19.43
C ALA A 41 5.17 -17.38 20.49
N ALA A 42 5.58 -17.35 21.76
CA ALA A 42 4.77 -17.83 22.87
C ALA A 42 3.49 -17.02 23.06
N HIS A 43 3.58 -15.68 23.02
CA HIS A 43 2.41 -14.82 23.13
C HIS A 43 1.50 -14.87 21.90
N VAL A 44 2.05 -15.04 20.69
CA VAL A 44 1.23 -15.24 19.49
C VAL A 44 0.45 -16.56 19.61
N ALA A 45 1.08 -17.65 20.08
CA ALA A 45 0.40 -18.91 20.33
C ALA A 45 -0.73 -18.78 21.37
N GLN A 46 -0.46 -18.08 22.48
CA GLN A 46 -1.46 -17.78 23.50
C GLN A 46 -2.62 -16.95 22.94
N ALA A 47 -2.33 -15.95 22.10
CA ALA A 47 -3.33 -15.09 21.51
C ALA A 47 -4.28 -15.88 20.59
N PHE A 48 -3.75 -16.85 19.83
CA PHE A 48 -4.57 -17.79 19.05
C PHE A 48 -5.43 -18.69 19.93
N GLU A 49 -4.89 -19.19 21.05
CA GLU A 49 -5.61 -20.09 21.94
C GLU A 49 -6.71 -19.39 22.75
N LEU A 50 -6.48 -18.14 23.13
CA LEU A 50 -7.40 -17.34 23.95
C LEU A 50 -8.32 -16.42 23.12
N GLU A 51 -8.19 -16.43 21.80
CA GLU A 51 -8.90 -15.55 20.86
C GLU A 51 -8.78 -14.06 21.24
N ARG A 52 -7.54 -13.59 21.47
CA ARG A 52 -7.26 -12.22 21.91
C ARG A 52 -6.39 -11.47 20.92
N HIS A 53 -6.67 -10.19 20.71
CA HIS A 53 -5.78 -9.35 19.91
C HIS A 53 -4.46 -9.09 20.64
N LEU A 54 -3.37 -9.04 19.89
CA LEU A 54 -2.02 -8.87 20.43
C LEU A 54 -1.25 -7.81 19.64
N LEU A 55 -0.66 -6.84 20.35
CA LEU A 55 0.29 -5.88 19.80
C LEU A 55 1.70 -6.28 20.23
N VAL A 56 2.58 -6.52 19.26
CA VAL A 56 3.96 -6.95 19.48
C VAL A 56 4.92 -5.92 18.90
N GLN A 57 5.59 -5.16 19.77
CA GLN A 57 6.79 -4.44 19.35
C GLN A 57 7.97 -5.41 19.33
N ALA A 58 8.58 -5.58 18.17
CA ALA A 58 9.72 -6.45 17.99
C ALA A 58 10.79 -5.74 17.15
N GLY A 59 11.91 -5.41 17.80
CA GLY A 59 13.02 -4.70 17.19
C GLY A 59 13.53 -5.35 15.90
N THR A 60 14.20 -4.56 15.07
CA THR A 60 14.84 -5.10 13.87
C THR A 60 15.83 -6.21 14.25
N GLY A 61 15.87 -7.28 13.46
CA GLY A 61 16.73 -8.43 13.74
C GLY A 61 16.19 -9.42 14.79
N THR A 62 15.10 -9.12 15.50
CA THR A 62 14.48 -10.08 16.45
C THR A 62 13.98 -11.36 15.77
N GLY A 63 13.75 -11.34 14.45
CA GLY A 63 13.23 -12.49 13.71
C GLY A 63 11.70 -12.54 13.71
N LYS A 64 11.06 -11.36 13.60
CA LYS A 64 9.60 -11.14 13.59
C LYS A 64 8.84 -12.16 12.75
N SER A 65 9.27 -12.35 11.49
CA SER A 65 8.59 -13.24 10.56
C SER A 65 8.47 -14.66 11.08
N LEU A 66 9.56 -15.25 11.59
CA LEU A 66 9.49 -16.57 12.22
C LEU A 66 8.67 -16.55 13.52
N GLY A 67 8.74 -15.44 14.28
CA GLY A 67 7.98 -15.26 15.52
C GLY A 67 6.46 -15.33 15.35
N TYR A 68 5.92 -14.93 14.20
CA TYR A 68 4.49 -15.09 13.89
C TYR A 68 4.16 -16.26 12.95
N LEU A 69 5.06 -16.63 12.03
CA LEU A 69 4.82 -17.73 11.08
C LEU A 69 4.87 -19.10 11.75
N ILE A 70 5.76 -19.33 12.72
CA ILE A 70 5.84 -20.63 13.42
C ILE A 70 4.54 -20.94 14.18
N PRO A 71 4.01 -20.04 15.03
CA PRO A 71 2.69 -20.25 15.63
C PRO A 71 1.58 -20.41 14.60
N ALA A 72 1.62 -19.66 13.48
CA ALA A 72 0.61 -19.75 12.43
C ALA A 72 0.62 -21.15 11.78
N LEU A 73 1.80 -21.65 11.40
CA LEU A 73 1.97 -22.99 10.84
C LEU A 73 1.55 -24.08 11.84
N HIS A 74 1.83 -23.91 13.13
CA HIS A 74 1.39 -24.87 14.14
C HIS A 74 -0.14 -24.90 14.28
N LYS A 75 -0.81 -23.77 14.02
CA LYS A 75 -2.27 -23.65 14.06
C LYS A 75 -2.95 -24.17 12.78
N VAL A 76 -2.20 -24.36 11.69
CA VAL A 76 -2.73 -24.92 10.44
C VAL A 76 -3.30 -26.32 10.72
N GLY A 77 -4.51 -26.57 10.23
CA GLY A 77 -5.23 -27.83 10.41
C GLY A 77 -6.19 -27.87 11.60
N ASP A 78 -6.14 -26.89 12.51
CA ASP A 78 -7.14 -26.74 13.58
C ASP A 78 -8.47 -26.16 13.07
N SER A 79 -8.42 -25.41 11.96
CA SER A 79 -9.56 -24.78 11.31
C SER A 79 -9.51 -25.04 9.81
N ASN A 80 -10.69 -25.09 9.17
CA ASN A 80 -10.82 -25.15 7.71
C ASN A 80 -10.67 -23.78 7.05
N LYS A 81 -10.40 -22.72 7.82
CA LYS A 81 -10.25 -21.35 7.32
C LYS A 81 -8.77 -20.95 7.27
N PRO A 82 -8.31 -20.28 6.19
CA PRO A 82 -6.93 -19.81 6.11
C PRO A 82 -6.60 -18.74 7.13
N ILE A 83 -5.32 -18.68 7.52
CA ILE A 83 -4.75 -17.58 8.28
C ILE A 83 -4.30 -16.48 7.32
N ILE A 84 -4.75 -15.25 7.53
CA ILE A 84 -4.34 -14.12 6.70
C ILE A 84 -3.08 -13.46 7.27
N VAL A 85 -2.06 -13.25 6.44
CA VAL A 85 -0.89 -12.44 6.79
C VAL A 85 -0.83 -11.22 5.88
N ALA A 86 -1.16 -10.05 6.41
CA ALA A 86 -1.10 -8.79 5.70
C ALA A 86 0.22 -8.07 6.00
N THR A 87 0.87 -7.54 4.97
CA THR A 87 2.08 -6.73 5.15
C THR A 87 1.98 -5.37 4.45
N ALA A 88 2.85 -4.45 4.87
CA ALA A 88 2.84 -3.10 4.33
C ALA A 88 3.10 -3.06 2.81
N THR A 89 4.14 -3.74 2.29
CA THR A 89 4.57 -3.54 0.88
C THR A 89 4.63 -4.84 0.08
N LEU A 90 4.39 -4.75 -1.22
CA LEU A 90 4.54 -5.87 -2.17
C LEU A 90 5.95 -6.49 -2.14
N ALA A 91 6.98 -5.67 -1.89
CA ALA A 91 8.35 -6.15 -1.74
C ALA A 91 8.54 -7.04 -0.49
N LEU A 92 7.94 -6.67 0.64
CA LEU A 92 7.95 -7.50 1.86
C LEU A 92 7.16 -8.80 1.67
N GLN A 93 6.03 -8.75 0.96
CA GLN A 93 5.25 -9.95 0.62
C GLN A 93 6.08 -10.92 -0.23
N SER A 94 6.71 -10.39 -1.27
CA SER A 94 7.58 -11.17 -2.15
C SER A 94 8.76 -11.78 -1.39
N GLN A 95 9.29 -11.09 -0.37
CA GLN A 95 10.33 -11.64 0.49
C GLN A 95 9.82 -12.81 1.34
N ILE A 96 8.64 -12.64 1.97
CA ILE A 96 8.04 -13.68 2.80
C ILE A 96 7.79 -14.94 1.97
N VAL A 97 7.19 -14.81 0.79
CA VAL A 97 6.77 -15.97 0.00
C VAL A 97 7.90 -16.59 -0.82
N ASN A 98 8.78 -15.80 -1.43
CA ASN A 98 9.83 -16.38 -2.29
C ASN A 98 11.07 -16.82 -1.52
N ARG A 99 11.17 -16.50 -0.23
CA ARG A 99 12.37 -16.78 0.55
C ARG A 99 12.08 -17.28 1.95
N ASP A 100 11.33 -16.53 2.76
CA ASP A 100 11.26 -16.82 4.19
C ASP A 100 10.40 -18.08 4.47
N ILE A 101 9.23 -18.21 3.82
CA ILE A 101 8.34 -19.38 3.92
C ILE A 101 8.96 -20.65 3.30
N PRO A 102 9.48 -20.66 2.06
CA PRO A 102 10.07 -21.86 1.49
C PRO A 102 11.23 -22.42 2.31
N ARG A 103 12.08 -21.53 2.86
CA ARG A 103 13.17 -21.94 3.76
C ARG A 103 12.64 -22.49 5.09
N LEU A 104 11.54 -21.93 5.58
CA LEU A 104 10.88 -22.40 6.79
C LEU A 104 10.25 -23.78 6.60
N LEU A 105 9.47 -23.99 5.53
CA LEU A 105 8.85 -25.29 5.24
C LEU A 105 9.92 -26.38 5.02
N ALA A 106 11.00 -26.08 4.30
CA ALA A 106 12.12 -27.00 4.11
C ALA A 106 12.82 -27.36 5.44
N ALA A 107 12.96 -26.40 6.36
CA ALA A 107 13.53 -26.64 7.69
C ALA A 107 12.63 -27.51 8.59
N LEU A 108 11.34 -27.63 8.25
CA LEU A 108 10.36 -28.40 8.98
C LEU A 108 10.20 -29.83 8.47
N GLU A 109 10.80 -30.22 7.34
CA GLU A 109 10.68 -31.59 6.84
C GLU A 109 11.30 -32.62 7.81
N PRO A 110 10.61 -33.75 8.13
CA PRO A 110 9.38 -34.26 7.53
C PRO A 110 8.09 -34.00 8.34
N ARG A 111 8.04 -32.94 9.16
CA ARG A 111 6.88 -32.65 10.02
C ARG A 111 5.62 -32.31 9.21
N PRO A 112 4.40 -32.54 9.75
CA PRO A 112 3.15 -32.17 9.09
C PRO A 112 3.10 -30.69 8.67
N GLU A 113 3.64 -29.79 9.49
CA GLU A 113 3.66 -28.34 9.23
C GLU A 113 4.44 -27.98 7.95
N SER A 114 5.37 -28.83 7.49
CA SER A 114 6.09 -28.63 6.22
C SER A 114 5.19 -28.73 4.98
N GLN A 115 4.00 -29.32 5.12
CA GLN A 115 3.04 -29.52 4.03
C GLN A 115 2.02 -28.38 3.90
N ALA A 116 2.13 -27.35 4.73
CA ALA A 116 1.20 -26.21 4.70
C ALA A 116 1.25 -25.49 3.34
N GLN A 117 0.09 -25.26 2.76
CA GLN A 117 -0.09 -24.56 1.50
C GLN A 117 -0.16 -23.06 1.76
N VAL A 118 0.67 -22.28 1.05
CA VAL A 118 0.69 -20.82 1.17
C VAL A 118 0.48 -20.17 -0.18
N ALA A 119 -0.47 -19.24 -0.26
CA ALA A 119 -0.77 -18.47 -1.47
C ALA A 119 -0.57 -16.97 -1.26
N ILE A 120 -0.31 -16.26 -2.36
CA ILE A 120 -0.35 -14.79 -2.41
C ILE A 120 -1.66 -14.35 -3.05
N LEU A 121 -2.31 -13.35 -2.45
CA LEU A 121 -3.48 -12.70 -3.03
C LEU A 121 -3.34 -11.18 -3.06
N LYS A 122 -3.47 -10.60 -4.26
CA LYS A 122 -3.39 -9.16 -4.53
C LYS A 122 -4.68 -8.64 -5.19
N GLY A 123 -4.79 -7.32 -5.34
CA GLY A 123 -5.88 -6.72 -6.11
C GLY A 123 -5.76 -7.04 -7.61
N ARG A 124 -6.89 -7.03 -8.35
CA ARG A 124 -6.96 -7.41 -9.79
C ARG A 124 -5.95 -6.66 -10.67
N ASN A 125 -5.69 -5.39 -10.35
CA ASN A 125 -4.72 -4.55 -11.05
C ASN A 125 -3.25 -4.98 -10.85
N ASN A 126 -2.97 -6.03 -10.06
CA ASN A 126 -1.63 -6.61 -9.93
C ASN A 126 -1.45 -7.88 -10.78
N TYR A 127 -2.51 -8.30 -11.49
CA TYR A 127 -2.47 -9.45 -12.40
C TYR A 127 -2.68 -8.99 -13.84
N LEU A 128 -2.00 -9.68 -14.75
CA LEU A 128 -2.20 -9.53 -16.19
C LEU A 128 -3.63 -9.91 -16.57
N CYS A 129 -4.29 -9.09 -17.38
CA CYS A 129 -5.61 -9.38 -17.93
C CYS A 129 -5.46 -9.88 -19.38
N LEU A 130 -5.58 -11.20 -19.59
CA LEU A 130 -5.50 -11.81 -20.92
C LEU A 130 -6.51 -11.20 -21.90
N HIS A 131 -7.75 -10.98 -21.44
CA HIS A 131 -8.78 -10.37 -22.28
C HIS A 131 -8.41 -8.94 -22.73
N LYS A 132 -7.78 -8.13 -21.86
CA LYS A 132 -7.27 -6.80 -22.25
C LYS A 132 -6.09 -6.90 -23.20
N LEU A 133 -5.20 -7.85 -22.98
CA LEU A 133 -4.04 -8.08 -23.85
C LEU A 133 -4.44 -8.45 -25.28
N GLU A 134 -5.53 -9.22 -25.43
CA GLU A 134 -6.10 -9.64 -26.73
C GLU A 134 -6.96 -8.55 -27.41
N GLY A 135 -7.07 -7.36 -26.81
CA GLY A 135 -7.86 -6.25 -27.38
C GLY A 135 -9.35 -6.31 -27.01
N GLY A 136 -9.73 -7.07 -25.99
CA GLY A 136 -11.09 -7.16 -25.49
C GLY A 136 -11.60 -5.90 -24.77
N TYR A 137 -10.73 -4.92 -24.51
CA TYR A 137 -11.09 -3.61 -23.98
C TYR A 137 -10.65 -2.49 -24.95
N PRO A 138 -11.33 -1.33 -24.96
CA PRO A 138 -10.93 -0.20 -25.79
C PRO A 138 -9.50 0.26 -25.51
N GLU A 139 -8.76 0.62 -26.57
CA GLU A 139 -7.44 1.22 -26.41
C GLU A 139 -7.56 2.58 -25.70
N GLU A 140 -6.80 2.74 -24.62
CA GLU A 140 -6.71 4.01 -23.92
C GLU A 140 -5.66 4.89 -24.62
N GLU A 141 -6.11 6.00 -25.20
CA GLU A 141 -5.19 7.03 -25.68
C GLU A 141 -4.32 7.50 -24.49
N PRO A 142 -2.98 7.48 -24.60
CA PRO A 142 -2.11 7.94 -23.53
C PRO A 142 -2.48 9.37 -23.13
N GLU A 143 -2.53 9.63 -21.82
CA GLU A 143 -2.77 10.97 -21.29
C GLU A 143 -1.82 12.00 -21.94
N ALA A 144 -2.36 12.90 -22.75
CA ALA A 144 -1.64 14.03 -23.33
C ALA A 144 -1.26 15.10 -22.30
N LEU A 145 -1.50 14.87 -21.00
CA LEU A 145 -1.35 15.85 -19.93
C LEU A 145 0.08 16.01 -19.38
N PHE A 146 1.07 15.26 -19.90
CA PHE A 146 2.49 15.42 -19.53
C PHE A 146 3.46 15.27 -20.71
N GLU A 147 3.03 15.47 -21.95
CA GLU A 147 3.96 15.56 -23.07
C GLU A 147 4.56 16.96 -23.14
N ALA A 148 5.65 17.17 -22.40
CA ALA A 148 6.52 18.31 -22.64
C ALA A 148 6.98 18.27 -24.12
N PRO A 149 6.92 19.38 -24.87
CA PRO A 149 7.36 19.42 -26.26
C PRO A 149 8.84 19.03 -26.35
N GLY A 150 9.14 17.88 -26.97
CA GLY A 150 10.50 17.33 -27.12
C GLY A 150 10.71 15.88 -26.64
N SER A 151 9.65 15.18 -26.21
CA SER A 151 9.70 13.84 -25.60
C SER A 151 9.49 12.67 -26.58
N SER A 152 10.07 12.74 -27.79
CA SER A 152 9.96 11.71 -28.84
C SER A 152 10.41 10.30 -28.41
N GLY A 153 11.18 10.17 -27.33
CA GLY A 153 11.65 8.89 -26.77
C GLY A 153 10.79 8.30 -25.64
N ALA A 154 9.76 9.01 -25.14
CA ALA A 154 8.89 8.48 -24.08
C ALA A 154 7.86 7.48 -24.62
N SER A 155 7.28 7.78 -25.79
CA SER A 155 6.36 6.90 -26.51
C SER A 155 7.03 5.60 -26.98
N SER A 156 8.30 5.67 -27.39
CA SER A 156 9.07 4.47 -27.78
C SER A 156 9.33 3.53 -26.60
N ARG A 157 9.71 4.07 -25.42
CA ARG A 157 9.93 3.26 -24.21
C ARG A 157 8.66 2.58 -23.70
N LEU A 158 7.53 3.30 -23.69
CA LEU A 158 6.25 2.70 -23.32
C LEU A 158 5.89 1.55 -24.25
N SER A 159 6.06 1.73 -25.56
CA SER A 159 5.81 0.70 -26.56
C SER A 159 6.71 -0.52 -26.37
N GLU A 160 8.00 -0.33 -26.09
CA GLU A 160 8.94 -1.42 -25.77
C GLU A 160 8.52 -2.19 -24.51
N GLU A 161 8.10 -1.49 -23.45
CA GLU A 161 7.61 -2.13 -22.21
C GLU A 161 6.36 -2.97 -22.47
N VAL A 162 5.39 -2.45 -23.24
CA VAL A 162 4.15 -3.16 -23.58
C VAL A 162 4.42 -4.38 -24.47
N GLN A 163 5.31 -4.28 -25.46
CA GLN A 163 5.70 -5.44 -26.28
C GLN A 163 6.35 -6.54 -25.43
N ARG A 164 7.18 -6.16 -24.45
CA ARG A 164 7.78 -7.10 -23.51
C ARG A 164 6.75 -7.77 -22.60
N LEU A 165 5.73 -7.04 -22.16
CA LEU A 165 4.60 -7.61 -21.41
C LEU A 165 3.82 -8.62 -22.24
N ARG A 166 3.59 -8.35 -23.53
CA ARG A 166 2.95 -9.31 -24.47
C ARG A 166 3.79 -10.58 -24.63
N ALA A 167 5.11 -10.47 -24.74
CA ALA A 167 5.98 -11.64 -24.83
C ALA A 167 5.99 -12.46 -23.52
N TRP A 168 6.03 -11.77 -22.37
CA TRP A 168 6.00 -12.41 -21.05
C TRP A 168 4.66 -13.10 -20.75
N ALA A 169 3.55 -12.58 -21.25
CA ALA A 169 2.22 -13.19 -21.11
C ALA A 169 2.16 -14.64 -21.60
N GLY A 170 2.95 -14.98 -22.63
CA GLY A 170 2.98 -16.34 -23.19
C GLY A 170 3.77 -17.36 -22.36
N CYS A 171 4.46 -16.96 -21.29
CA CYS A 171 5.28 -17.85 -20.48
C CYS A 171 5.06 -17.73 -18.96
N THR A 172 4.24 -16.80 -18.48
CA THR A 172 3.90 -16.68 -17.06
C THR A 172 2.82 -17.68 -16.65
N GLU A 173 2.97 -18.26 -15.46
CA GLU A 173 1.98 -19.19 -14.88
C GLU A 173 1.04 -18.51 -13.88
N THR A 174 1.40 -17.32 -13.40
CA THR A 174 0.66 -16.60 -12.34
C THR A 174 0.12 -15.26 -12.81
N GLY A 175 0.68 -14.70 -13.89
CA GLY A 175 0.35 -13.36 -14.37
C GLY A 175 0.66 -12.24 -13.38
N ASP A 176 1.45 -12.50 -12.33
CA ASP A 176 1.77 -11.53 -11.28
C ASP A 176 2.76 -10.47 -11.80
N ARG A 177 2.40 -9.19 -11.65
CA ARG A 177 3.24 -8.04 -11.98
C ARG A 177 4.65 -8.15 -11.41
N ASP A 178 4.78 -8.67 -10.19
CA ASP A 178 6.04 -8.73 -9.47
C ASP A 178 7.01 -9.77 -10.03
N GLU A 179 6.61 -10.62 -10.98
CA GLU A 179 7.49 -11.54 -11.71
C GLU A 179 8.17 -10.89 -12.92
N VAL A 180 7.66 -9.74 -13.39
CA VAL A 180 8.17 -9.10 -14.60
C VAL A 180 9.60 -8.60 -14.38
N ARG A 181 10.55 -9.08 -15.21
CA ARG A 181 11.98 -8.71 -15.14
C ARG A 181 12.49 -8.21 -16.50
N PRO A 182 13.15 -7.03 -16.57
CA PRO A 182 13.14 -5.95 -15.56
C PRO A 182 11.71 -5.45 -15.24
N GLY A 183 11.50 -4.70 -14.16
CA GLY A 183 10.17 -4.13 -13.89
C GLY A 183 9.66 -3.23 -15.04
N VAL A 184 8.37 -2.90 -15.02
CA VAL A 184 7.70 -1.99 -15.97
C VAL A 184 7.10 -0.78 -15.26
N SER A 185 6.94 0.32 -15.99
CA SER A 185 6.20 1.49 -15.49
C SER A 185 4.73 1.19 -15.19
N ASP A 186 4.12 1.97 -14.29
CA ASP A 186 2.68 1.87 -14.02
C ASP A 186 1.84 2.13 -15.27
N ARG A 187 2.28 3.07 -16.12
CA ARG A 187 1.63 3.38 -17.41
C ARG A 187 1.63 2.18 -18.35
N ALA A 188 2.75 1.46 -18.47
CA ALA A 188 2.81 0.25 -19.29
C ALA A 188 1.93 -0.87 -18.72
N TRP A 189 1.94 -1.04 -17.40
CA TRP A 189 1.13 -2.07 -16.74
C TRP A 189 -0.37 -1.81 -16.84
N ALA A 190 -0.80 -0.54 -16.79
CA ALA A 190 -2.20 -0.17 -16.95
C ALA A 190 -2.75 -0.56 -18.34
N GLN A 191 -1.91 -0.68 -19.37
CA GLN A 191 -2.32 -1.12 -20.71
C GLN A 191 -2.70 -2.61 -20.75
N VAL A 192 -2.24 -3.42 -19.80
CA VAL A 192 -2.44 -4.89 -19.81
C VAL A 192 -3.16 -5.43 -18.57
N SER A 193 -3.59 -4.55 -17.66
CA SER A 193 -4.33 -4.89 -16.45
C SER A 193 -5.61 -4.07 -16.34
N VAL A 194 -6.54 -4.52 -15.50
CA VAL A 194 -7.82 -3.86 -15.24
C VAL A 194 -8.03 -3.69 -13.74
N SER A 195 -8.79 -2.65 -13.36
CA SER A 195 -9.23 -2.52 -11.98
C SER A 195 -10.30 -3.57 -11.61
N ALA A 196 -10.64 -3.65 -10.32
CA ALA A 196 -11.71 -4.53 -9.87
C ALA A 196 -13.10 -4.14 -10.44
N SER A 197 -13.34 -2.85 -10.61
CA SER A 197 -14.60 -2.27 -11.08
C SER A 197 -14.75 -2.30 -12.61
N GLU A 198 -13.63 -2.20 -13.34
CA GLU A 198 -13.58 -2.35 -14.81
C GLU A 198 -13.75 -3.81 -15.25
N CYS A 199 -13.37 -4.76 -14.40
CA CYS A 199 -13.36 -6.19 -14.75
C CYS A 199 -14.78 -6.72 -15.05
N LEU A 200 -14.89 -7.50 -16.12
CA LEU A 200 -16.12 -8.20 -16.52
C LEU A 200 -16.55 -9.31 -15.53
N GLY A 201 -15.66 -9.72 -14.62
CA GLY A 201 -15.90 -10.78 -13.64
C GLY A 201 -16.20 -12.13 -14.29
N ARG A 202 -17.19 -12.85 -13.76
CA ARG A 202 -17.61 -14.19 -14.26
C ARG A 202 -18.13 -14.20 -15.70
N ARG A 203 -18.45 -13.03 -16.27
CA ARG A 203 -18.89 -12.89 -17.67
C ARG A 203 -17.72 -12.75 -18.64
N CYS A 204 -16.48 -12.66 -18.15
CA CYS A 204 -15.29 -12.52 -18.96
C CYS A 204 -15.11 -13.77 -19.85
N PRO A 205 -14.86 -13.63 -21.16
CA PRO A 205 -14.56 -14.76 -22.04
C PRO A 205 -13.32 -15.56 -21.61
N MET A 206 -12.36 -14.90 -20.95
CA MET A 206 -11.09 -15.49 -20.50
C MET A 206 -11.12 -15.89 -19.02
N VAL A 207 -12.29 -16.16 -18.43
CA VAL A 207 -12.42 -16.41 -16.98
C VAL A 207 -11.67 -17.67 -16.52
N GLU A 208 -11.65 -18.72 -17.34
CA GLU A 208 -11.00 -20.00 -16.99
C GLU A 208 -9.47 -19.88 -16.92
N GLU A 209 -8.88 -19.05 -17.78
CA GLU A 209 -7.44 -18.75 -17.82
C GLU A 209 -7.09 -17.45 -17.05
N CYS A 210 -8.04 -16.89 -16.30
CA CYS A 210 -7.85 -15.62 -15.63
C CYS A 210 -6.92 -15.76 -14.42
N PHE A 211 -5.70 -15.26 -14.54
CA PHE A 211 -4.71 -15.23 -13.47
C PHE A 211 -5.24 -14.71 -12.12
N SER A 212 -6.06 -13.66 -12.14
CA SER A 212 -6.64 -13.11 -10.90
C SER A 212 -7.66 -14.06 -10.25
N GLU A 213 -8.42 -14.83 -11.04
CA GLU A 213 -9.38 -15.80 -10.49
C GLU A 213 -8.64 -17.07 -10.05
N MET A 214 -7.63 -17.51 -10.80
CA MET A 214 -6.74 -18.61 -10.38
C MET A 214 -6.05 -18.31 -9.04
N ALA A 215 -5.52 -17.09 -8.86
CA ALA A 215 -4.92 -16.67 -7.59
C ALA A 215 -5.92 -16.69 -6.43
N ARG A 216 -7.17 -16.28 -6.69
CA ARG A 216 -8.27 -16.33 -5.71
C ARG A 216 -8.66 -17.76 -5.35
N THR A 217 -8.74 -18.66 -6.32
CA THR A 217 -9.01 -20.09 -6.07
C THR A 217 -7.89 -20.70 -5.21
N ARG A 218 -6.63 -20.48 -5.60
CA ARG A 218 -5.46 -20.93 -4.81
C ARG A 218 -5.50 -20.39 -3.38
N ALA A 219 -5.86 -19.13 -3.19
CA ALA A 219 -5.98 -18.53 -1.86
C ALA A 219 -7.09 -19.17 -1.01
N ASN A 220 -8.22 -19.55 -1.59
CA ASN A 220 -9.29 -20.25 -0.86
C ASN A 220 -8.90 -21.68 -0.46
N GLU A 221 -8.01 -22.33 -1.21
CA GLU A 221 -7.56 -23.70 -0.96
C GLU A 221 -6.28 -23.78 -0.09
N SER A 222 -5.69 -22.62 0.23
CA SER A 222 -4.45 -22.55 1.02
C SER A 222 -4.71 -22.50 2.52
N ASP A 223 -3.72 -22.89 3.31
CA ASP A 223 -3.75 -22.79 4.78
C ASP A 223 -3.37 -21.38 5.26
N ILE A 224 -2.50 -20.70 4.52
CA ILE A 224 -2.06 -19.33 4.81
C ILE A 224 -2.17 -18.48 3.53
N VAL A 225 -2.72 -17.28 3.66
CA VAL A 225 -2.81 -16.32 2.56
C VAL A 225 -2.05 -15.05 2.89
N ILE A 226 -1.05 -14.74 2.07
CA ILE A 226 -0.25 -13.52 2.18
C ILE A 226 -0.87 -12.42 1.31
N THR A 227 -1.11 -11.24 1.90
CA THR A 227 -1.71 -10.10 1.21
C THR A 227 -1.14 -8.75 1.67
N ASN A 228 -1.65 -7.62 1.12
CA ASN A 228 -1.31 -6.26 1.56
C ASN A 228 -2.37 -5.66 2.51
N HIS A 229 -1.95 -4.64 3.27
CA HIS A 229 -2.84 -3.87 4.15
C HIS A 229 -4.05 -3.28 3.41
N ALA A 230 -3.89 -2.84 2.16
CA ALA A 230 -4.98 -2.22 1.41
C ALA A 230 -6.08 -3.24 1.05
N LEU A 231 -5.73 -4.44 0.63
CA LEU A 231 -6.67 -5.51 0.31
C LEU A 231 -7.39 -6.01 1.57
N LEU A 232 -6.65 -6.13 2.69
CA LEU A 232 -7.25 -6.41 4.01
C LEU A 232 -8.26 -5.32 4.39
N ALA A 233 -7.93 -4.04 4.18
CA ALA A 233 -8.82 -2.93 4.47
C ALA A 233 -10.11 -2.98 3.65
N ILE A 234 -9.99 -3.13 2.33
CA ILE A 234 -11.13 -3.22 1.41
C ILE A 234 -12.04 -4.39 1.79
N ASN A 235 -11.47 -5.57 2.06
CA ASN A 235 -12.22 -6.74 2.51
C ASN A 235 -12.98 -6.48 3.82
N SER A 236 -12.34 -5.77 4.76
CA SER A 236 -12.92 -5.48 6.08
C SER A 236 -14.04 -4.45 6.02
N PHE A 237 -13.95 -3.46 5.12
CA PHE A 237 -14.86 -2.31 5.11
C PHE A 237 -16.02 -2.41 4.14
N GLU A 238 -15.78 -3.00 2.99
CA GLU A 238 -16.80 -3.08 1.93
C GLU A 238 -17.58 -4.39 2.01
N GLY A 239 -17.23 -5.29 2.94
CA GLY A 239 -17.82 -6.63 3.05
C GLY A 239 -17.66 -7.47 1.78
N LEU A 240 -16.80 -7.01 0.86
CA LEU A 240 -16.50 -7.73 -0.37
C LEU A 240 -15.69 -8.96 0.03
N GLY A 241 -16.19 -10.15 -0.30
CA GLY A 241 -15.48 -11.43 -0.14
C GLY A 241 -14.25 -11.53 -1.04
N VAL A 242 -13.31 -10.62 -0.86
CA VAL A 242 -12.06 -10.52 -1.63
C VAL A 242 -11.07 -11.53 -1.10
N LEU A 243 -10.92 -11.58 0.22
CA LEU A 243 -10.17 -12.60 0.92
C LEU A 243 -11.08 -13.80 1.22
N PRO A 244 -10.53 -15.01 1.36
CA PRO A 244 -11.28 -16.15 1.91
C PRO A 244 -11.84 -15.83 3.29
N GLU A 245 -12.87 -16.55 3.73
CA GLU A 245 -13.35 -16.47 5.10
C GLU A 245 -12.24 -16.88 6.08
N HIS A 246 -12.02 -16.11 7.15
CA HIS A 246 -10.89 -16.30 8.05
C HIS A 246 -11.18 -15.76 9.45
N ASP A 247 -10.63 -16.44 10.45
CA ASP A 247 -10.79 -16.10 11.88
C ASP A 247 -9.52 -15.46 12.47
N ILE A 248 -8.36 -15.60 11.79
CA ILE A 248 -7.07 -15.13 12.27
C ILE A 248 -6.41 -14.23 11.23
N VAL A 249 -5.95 -13.05 11.69
CA VAL A 249 -5.20 -12.08 10.88
C VAL A 249 -3.90 -11.70 11.58
N ILE A 250 -2.80 -11.76 10.85
CA ILE A 250 -1.48 -11.29 11.27
C ILE A 250 -1.14 -10.07 10.42
N ILE A 251 -0.78 -8.96 11.05
CA ILE A 251 -0.44 -7.70 10.39
C ILE A 251 1.01 -7.37 10.70
N ASP A 252 1.87 -7.49 9.69
CA ASP A 252 3.28 -7.13 9.78
C ASP A 252 3.51 -5.69 9.33
N GLU A 253 4.45 -5.01 9.97
CA GLU A 253 4.63 -3.57 9.87
C GLU A 253 3.34 -2.79 10.18
N ALA A 254 2.62 -3.22 11.23
CA ALA A 254 1.34 -2.65 11.65
C ALA A 254 1.38 -1.14 11.96
N HIS A 255 2.57 -0.54 12.13
CA HIS A 255 2.71 0.92 12.22
C HIS A 255 2.26 1.66 10.95
N GLU A 256 2.27 0.99 9.80
CA GLU A 256 1.80 1.51 8.51
C GLU A 256 0.31 1.24 8.27
N LEU A 257 -0.36 0.45 9.11
CA LEU A 257 -1.72 -0.02 8.85
C LEU A 257 -2.69 1.17 8.75
N ALA A 258 -2.66 2.09 9.71
CA ALA A 258 -3.57 3.23 9.74
C ALA A 258 -3.46 4.10 8.49
N ASP A 259 -2.24 4.45 8.10
CA ASP A 259 -1.98 5.30 6.94
C ASP A 259 -2.35 4.59 5.63
N ARG A 260 -2.05 3.29 5.50
CA ARG A 260 -2.41 2.52 4.30
C ARG A 260 -3.91 2.32 4.14
N VAL A 261 -4.59 2.05 5.24
CA VAL A 261 -6.05 1.92 5.28
C VAL A 261 -6.68 3.27 4.91
N THR A 262 -6.21 4.36 5.51
CA THR A 262 -6.68 5.73 5.21
C THR A 262 -6.47 6.07 3.73
N GLY A 263 -5.29 5.78 3.19
CA GLY A 263 -4.99 5.97 1.77
C GLY A 263 -5.87 5.12 0.86
N ALA A 264 -6.16 3.87 1.22
CA ALA A 264 -7.03 2.98 0.44
C ALA A 264 -8.50 3.44 0.40
N VAL A 265 -8.97 4.12 1.45
CA VAL A 265 -10.33 4.69 1.51
C VAL A 265 -10.37 6.18 1.16
N THR A 266 -9.24 6.78 0.78
CA THR A 266 -9.20 8.17 0.35
C THR A 266 -9.77 8.26 -1.05
N GLY A 267 -10.84 9.04 -1.18
CA GLY A 267 -11.48 9.34 -2.44
C GLY A 267 -10.90 10.59 -3.09
N SER A 268 -11.06 10.71 -4.41
CA SER A 268 -10.66 11.91 -5.13
C SER A 268 -11.61 12.24 -6.28
N LEU A 269 -11.78 13.53 -6.54
CA LEU A 269 -12.62 14.03 -7.62
C LEU A 269 -11.92 15.20 -8.31
N SER A 270 -11.78 15.10 -9.63
CA SER A 270 -11.23 16.17 -10.47
C SER A 270 -12.05 16.33 -11.75
N ALA A 271 -12.01 17.54 -12.33
CA ALA A 271 -12.66 17.79 -13.62
C ALA A 271 -12.13 16.85 -14.73
N ALA A 272 -10.84 16.47 -14.68
CA ALA A 272 -10.25 15.51 -15.59
C ALA A 272 -10.88 14.11 -15.46
N MET A 273 -11.16 13.63 -14.24
CA MET A 273 -11.88 12.37 -14.02
C MET A 273 -13.29 12.41 -14.63
N VAL A 274 -14.04 13.48 -14.41
CA VAL A 274 -15.39 13.64 -14.97
C VAL A 274 -15.36 13.70 -16.50
N ARG A 275 -14.40 14.40 -17.10
CA ARG A 275 -14.21 14.44 -18.57
C ARG A 275 -13.88 13.06 -19.14
N ARG A 276 -13.01 12.29 -18.47
CA ARG A 276 -12.70 10.91 -18.89
C ARG A 276 -13.93 10.00 -18.82
N ALA A 277 -14.75 10.14 -17.78
CA ALA A 277 -16.01 9.41 -17.68
C ALA A 277 -16.97 9.78 -18.82
N ALA A 278 -17.09 11.08 -19.13
CA ALA A 278 -17.90 11.58 -20.25
C ALA A 278 -17.42 11.05 -21.61
N GLN A 279 -16.10 11.05 -21.84
CA GLN A 279 -15.50 10.49 -23.06
C GLN A 279 -15.77 9.00 -23.19
N GLY A 280 -15.73 8.25 -22.07
CA GLY A 280 -16.10 6.83 -22.02
C GLY A 280 -17.54 6.60 -22.48
N ILE A 281 -18.48 7.39 -21.97
CA ILE A 281 -19.89 7.36 -22.40
C ILE A 281 -20.04 7.71 -23.88
N ARG A 282 -19.35 8.76 -24.35
CA ARG A 282 -19.39 9.17 -25.75
C ARG A 282 -18.93 8.07 -26.71
N LYS A 283 -17.85 7.35 -26.36
CA LYS A 283 -17.24 6.32 -27.21
C LYS A 283 -17.98 4.98 -27.14
N ASN A 284 -18.52 4.61 -25.98
CA ASN A 284 -18.98 3.24 -25.70
C ASN A 284 -20.46 3.14 -25.31
N SER A 285 -21.24 4.22 -25.41
CA SER A 285 -22.66 4.24 -25.08
C SER A 285 -23.45 5.09 -26.08
N LYS A 286 -24.77 4.87 -26.12
CA LYS A 286 -25.72 5.72 -26.86
C LYS A 286 -26.19 6.94 -26.04
N ALA A 287 -25.87 6.97 -24.75
CA ALA A 287 -26.22 8.07 -23.86
C ALA A 287 -25.44 9.35 -24.20
N SER A 288 -26.05 10.51 -23.93
CA SER A 288 -25.40 11.80 -24.15
C SER A 288 -24.36 12.10 -23.06
N PRO A 289 -23.12 12.47 -23.42
CA PRO A 289 -22.09 12.86 -22.45
C PRO A 289 -22.22 14.33 -22.00
N ALA A 290 -23.12 15.12 -22.60
CA ALA A 290 -23.15 16.57 -22.45
C ALA A 290 -23.33 17.05 -21.00
N ALA A 291 -24.15 16.36 -20.20
CA ALA A 291 -24.35 16.72 -18.80
C ALA A 291 -23.06 16.57 -17.98
N LEU A 292 -22.30 15.50 -18.20
CA LEU A 292 -21.01 15.27 -17.55
C LEU A 292 -19.96 16.29 -18.01
N GLU A 293 -19.93 16.65 -19.30
CA GLU A 293 -18.99 17.64 -19.86
C GLU A 293 -19.24 19.04 -19.28
N ASN A 294 -20.51 19.43 -19.16
CA ASN A 294 -20.90 20.69 -18.53
C ASN A 294 -20.55 20.69 -17.04
N ALA A 295 -20.89 19.61 -16.32
CA ALA A 295 -20.57 19.49 -14.89
C ALA A 295 -19.05 19.51 -14.63
N ALA A 296 -18.25 18.88 -15.50
CA ALA A 296 -16.79 18.94 -15.41
C ALA A 296 -16.25 20.37 -15.58
N SER A 297 -16.82 21.14 -16.52
CA SER A 297 -16.43 22.54 -16.73
C SER A 297 -16.84 23.42 -15.54
N SER A 298 -18.04 23.23 -14.99
CA SER A 298 -18.47 23.91 -13.77
C SER A 298 -17.60 23.57 -12.55
N LEU A 299 -17.14 22.32 -12.44
CA LEU A 299 -16.21 21.91 -11.38
C LEU A 299 -14.84 22.59 -11.53
N GLU A 300 -14.30 22.66 -12.75
CA GLU A 300 -13.05 23.36 -13.04
C GLU A 300 -13.14 24.85 -12.70
N GLU A 301 -14.23 25.52 -13.09
CA GLU A 301 -14.50 26.92 -12.75
C GLU A 301 -14.68 27.15 -11.24
N ALA A 302 -15.30 26.19 -10.53
CA ALA A 302 -15.52 26.28 -9.09
C ALA A 302 -14.20 26.23 -8.29
N PHE A 303 -13.16 25.59 -8.82
CA PHE A 303 -11.83 25.56 -8.20
C PHE A 303 -11.01 26.85 -8.40
N LEU A 304 -11.42 27.76 -9.30
CA LEU A 304 -10.68 28.99 -9.54
C LEU A 304 -10.67 29.89 -8.29
N GLY A 305 -9.47 30.17 -7.79
CA GLY A 305 -9.25 30.97 -6.59
C GLY A 305 -9.49 30.22 -5.28
N VAL A 306 -9.63 28.89 -5.33
CA VAL A 306 -9.64 28.04 -4.13
C VAL A 306 -8.20 27.64 -3.82
N PRO A 307 -7.65 28.05 -2.65
CA PRO A 307 -6.27 27.71 -2.29
C PRO A 307 -6.10 26.21 -2.04
N GLU A 308 -4.88 25.72 -2.25
CA GLU A 308 -4.49 24.37 -1.84
C GLU A 308 -4.62 24.20 -0.30
N GLY A 309 -5.07 23.03 0.13
CA GLY A 309 -5.16 22.65 1.54
C GLY A 309 -6.56 22.27 2.03
N LEU A 310 -6.70 22.18 3.35
CA LEU A 310 -7.91 21.72 4.04
C LEU A 310 -9.09 22.69 3.84
N LEU A 311 -10.24 22.16 3.44
CA LEU A 311 -11.49 22.90 3.36
C LEU A 311 -12.21 22.88 4.70
N LYS A 312 -12.76 24.04 5.10
CA LYS A 312 -13.57 24.18 6.32
C LYS A 312 -15.05 23.86 6.12
N GLY A 313 -15.49 23.78 4.87
CA GLY A 313 -16.87 23.60 4.45
C GLY A 313 -16.92 23.31 2.96
N LEU A 314 -18.04 22.73 2.51
CA LEU A 314 -18.40 22.62 1.10
C LEU A 314 -19.57 23.57 0.84
N ASP A 315 -19.29 24.77 0.34
CA ASP A 315 -20.28 25.82 0.17
C ASP A 315 -20.20 26.49 -1.21
N GLY A 316 -21.20 27.33 -1.50
CA GLY A 316 -21.28 28.17 -2.69
C GLY A 316 -21.02 27.42 -4.00
N ARG A 317 -19.96 27.82 -4.71
CA ARG A 317 -19.63 27.33 -6.05
C ARG A 317 -19.22 25.85 -6.04
N LEU A 318 -18.45 25.41 -5.04
CA LEU A 318 -17.99 24.03 -4.95
C LEU A 318 -19.15 23.08 -4.66
N LEU A 319 -20.02 23.42 -3.71
CA LEU A 319 -21.22 22.62 -3.42
C LEU A 319 -22.11 22.45 -4.67
N THR A 320 -22.35 23.55 -5.38
CA THR A 320 -23.17 23.55 -6.60
C THR A 320 -22.54 22.69 -7.69
N ALA A 321 -21.23 22.81 -7.91
CA ALA A 321 -20.54 22.06 -8.94
C ALA A 321 -20.44 20.56 -8.61
N VAL A 322 -20.14 20.18 -7.37
CA VAL A 322 -20.11 18.76 -6.96
C VAL A 322 -21.51 18.13 -7.05
N SER A 323 -22.56 18.88 -6.68
CA SER A 323 -23.96 18.42 -6.84
C SER A 323 -24.30 18.18 -8.31
N ALA A 324 -23.91 19.09 -9.20
CA ALA A 324 -24.11 18.94 -10.64
C ALA A 324 -23.36 17.73 -11.21
N VAL A 325 -22.14 17.47 -10.73
CA VAL A 325 -21.36 16.27 -11.09
C VAL A 325 -22.10 15.00 -10.63
N ASN A 326 -22.59 14.98 -9.39
CA ASN A 326 -23.31 13.82 -8.85
C ASN A 326 -24.59 13.51 -9.66
N ASP A 327 -25.40 14.54 -9.94
CA ASP A 327 -26.63 14.42 -10.73
C ASP A 327 -26.35 13.97 -12.17
N ALA A 328 -25.33 14.56 -12.82
CA ALA A 328 -24.94 14.18 -14.17
C ALA A 328 -24.43 12.73 -14.24
N ALA A 329 -23.65 12.29 -13.26
CA ALA A 329 -23.15 10.92 -13.18
C ALA A 329 -24.30 9.92 -12.94
N ARG A 330 -25.24 10.23 -12.05
CA ARG A 330 -26.46 9.42 -11.84
C ARG A 330 -27.27 9.30 -13.12
N GLY A 331 -27.49 10.41 -13.83
CA GLY A 331 -28.20 10.44 -15.11
C GLY A 331 -27.51 9.56 -16.16
N ALA A 332 -26.21 9.74 -16.35
CA ALA A 332 -25.42 8.94 -17.29
C ALA A 332 -25.42 7.44 -16.95
N LEU A 333 -25.39 7.05 -15.67
CA LEU A 333 -25.53 5.65 -15.25
C LEU A 333 -26.91 5.07 -15.55
N SER A 334 -27.96 5.88 -15.45
CA SER A 334 -29.32 5.47 -15.80
C SER A 334 -29.45 5.29 -17.32
N ASP A 335 -29.01 6.28 -18.10
CA ASP A 335 -29.20 6.34 -19.55
C ASP A 335 -28.30 5.36 -20.32
N SER A 336 -27.18 4.95 -19.73
CA SER A 336 -26.26 3.98 -20.32
C SER A 336 -26.58 2.52 -19.96
N LYS A 337 -27.71 2.25 -19.30
CA LYS A 337 -28.16 0.86 -19.09
C LYS A 337 -28.50 0.22 -20.44
N THR A 338 -28.12 -1.05 -20.59
CA THR A 338 -28.47 -1.86 -21.75
C THR A 338 -29.14 -3.13 -21.29
N ASP A 339 -30.18 -3.55 -22.01
CA ASP A 339 -30.86 -4.84 -21.82
C ASP A 339 -30.17 -5.98 -22.60
N SER A 340 -29.09 -5.67 -23.33
CA SER A 340 -28.34 -6.67 -24.08
C SER A 340 -27.65 -7.66 -23.15
N LYS A 341 -27.70 -8.95 -23.54
CA LYS A 341 -26.94 -10.02 -22.88
C LYS A 341 -25.48 -10.08 -23.34
N GLU A 342 -25.12 -9.32 -24.38
CA GLU A 342 -23.75 -9.28 -24.88
C GLU A 342 -22.83 -8.56 -23.89
N VAL A 343 -21.63 -9.11 -23.72
CA VAL A 343 -20.61 -8.59 -22.82
C VAL A 343 -19.85 -7.47 -23.53
N ASP A 344 -20.16 -6.22 -23.19
CA ASP A 344 -19.47 -5.04 -23.71
C ASP A 344 -18.50 -4.50 -22.65
N ALA A 345 -17.21 -4.82 -22.83
CA ALA A 345 -16.14 -4.39 -21.94
C ALA A 345 -15.93 -2.87 -21.97
N GLY A 346 -16.13 -2.22 -23.13
CA GLY A 346 -16.01 -0.78 -23.27
C GLY A 346 -17.11 -0.05 -22.51
N LEU A 347 -18.34 -0.53 -22.59
CA LEU A 347 -19.46 -0.01 -21.81
C LEU A 347 -19.26 -0.27 -20.31
N GLN A 348 -18.77 -1.46 -19.92
CA GLN A 348 -18.46 -1.75 -18.51
C GLN A 348 -17.41 -0.78 -17.95
N MET A 349 -16.31 -0.55 -18.67
CA MET A 349 -15.29 0.43 -18.28
C MET A 349 -15.87 1.84 -18.19
N ALA A 350 -16.64 2.28 -19.19
CA ALA A 350 -17.26 3.60 -19.20
C ALA A 350 -18.17 3.78 -17.99
N ARG A 351 -19.06 2.81 -17.73
CA ARG A 351 -19.97 2.83 -16.58
C ARG A 351 -19.24 2.77 -15.25
N SER A 352 -18.16 1.98 -15.14
CA SER A 352 -17.31 1.93 -13.95
C SER A 352 -16.75 3.31 -13.59
N ARG A 353 -16.25 4.06 -14.58
CA ARG A 353 -15.73 5.42 -14.39
C ARG A 353 -16.82 6.39 -13.96
N VAL A 354 -18.02 6.29 -14.51
CA VAL A 354 -19.14 7.11 -14.07
C VAL A 354 -19.59 6.72 -12.66
N SER A 355 -19.56 5.43 -12.29
CA SER A 355 -19.86 4.95 -10.93
C SER A 355 -18.92 5.55 -9.91
N GLU A 356 -17.60 5.50 -10.18
CA GLU A 356 -16.58 6.11 -9.33
C GLU A 356 -16.83 7.61 -9.14
N VAL A 357 -17.10 8.35 -10.23
CA VAL A 357 -17.46 9.77 -10.15
C VAL A 357 -18.73 10.00 -9.32
N HIS A 358 -19.76 9.16 -9.48
CA HIS A 358 -21.02 9.28 -8.74
C HIS A 358 -20.84 9.00 -7.25
N GLU A 359 -20.15 7.91 -6.90
CA GLU A 359 -19.88 7.50 -5.53
C GLU A 359 -19.04 8.55 -4.80
N GLU A 360 -17.95 9.02 -5.41
CA GLU A 360 -17.08 10.02 -4.79
C GLU A 360 -17.74 11.38 -4.65
N SER A 361 -18.45 11.85 -5.68
CA SER A 361 -19.20 13.11 -5.57
C SER A 361 -20.30 13.04 -4.52
N GLY A 362 -20.99 11.90 -4.39
CA GLY A 362 -22.02 11.69 -3.37
C GLY A 362 -21.42 11.73 -1.96
N ARG A 363 -20.32 10.99 -1.75
CA ARG A 363 -19.57 10.98 -0.49
C ARG A 363 -19.06 12.36 -0.11
N ILE A 364 -18.56 13.14 -1.07
CA ILE A 364 -18.12 14.54 -0.86
C ILE A 364 -19.26 15.44 -0.37
N LEU A 365 -20.47 15.27 -0.89
CA LEU A 365 -21.63 16.06 -0.47
C LEU A 365 -22.01 15.79 1.00
N GLU A 366 -21.80 14.56 1.48
CA GLU A 366 -22.13 14.13 2.84
C GLU A 366 -20.92 14.19 3.81
N ALA A 367 -19.75 14.66 3.33
CA ALA A 367 -18.48 14.54 4.04
C ALA A 367 -18.51 15.09 5.48
N PHE A 368 -19.06 16.29 5.67
CA PHE A 368 -19.08 16.94 6.98
C PHE A 368 -20.05 16.27 7.97
N GLU A 369 -21.16 15.70 7.48
CA GLU A 369 -22.09 14.93 8.30
C GLU A 369 -21.45 13.63 8.79
N ASN A 370 -20.64 13.01 7.92
CA ASN A 370 -19.92 11.78 8.18
C ASN A 370 -18.54 11.97 8.86
N ARG A 371 -18.20 13.20 9.27
CA ARG A 371 -16.90 13.56 9.91
C ARG A 371 -15.68 13.20 9.06
N GLU A 372 -15.81 13.38 7.76
CA GLU A 372 -14.71 13.26 6.80
C GLU A 372 -14.09 14.63 6.53
N VAL A 373 -12.81 14.64 6.17
CA VAL A 373 -12.09 15.85 5.78
C VAL A 373 -12.02 15.96 4.28
N LEU A 374 -12.13 17.20 3.82
CA LEU A 374 -11.95 17.58 2.42
C LEU A 374 -10.71 18.44 2.27
N TRP A 375 -9.89 18.19 1.25
CA TRP A 375 -8.79 19.09 0.91
C TRP A 375 -8.58 19.17 -0.60
N VAL A 376 -8.07 20.33 -1.05
CA VAL A 376 -7.68 20.54 -2.43
C VAL A 376 -6.18 20.33 -2.57
N SER A 377 -5.76 19.60 -3.59
CA SER A 377 -4.35 19.48 -4.00
C SER A 377 -4.18 19.88 -5.46
N ARG A 378 -3.00 20.37 -5.82
CA ARG A 378 -2.66 20.73 -7.20
C ARG A 378 -1.32 20.10 -7.60
N PRO A 379 -1.19 19.49 -8.79
CA PRO A 379 0.05 18.88 -9.21
C PRO A 379 1.11 19.96 -9.47
N ARG A 380 2.33 19.74 -8.97
CA ARG A 380 3.46 20.64 -9.24
C ARG A 380 4.01 20.37 -10.63
N VAL A 381 4.25 21.44 -11.39
CA VAL A 381 4.78 21.34 -12.76
C VAL A 381 6.31 21.30 -12.72
N PHE A 382 6.92 20.32 -13.39
CA PHE A 382 8.37 20.25 -13.58
C PHE A 382 8.75 20.82 -14.94
N GLU A 383 9.33 22.02 -14.95
CA GLU A 383 9.77 22.72 -16.16
C GLU A 383 11.20 23.23 -15.99
N ASN A 384 12.01 23.09 -17.06
CA ASN A 384 13.40 23.55 -17.09
C ASN A 384 14.26 23.03 -15.94
N GLY A 385 14.06 21.79 -15.52
CA GLY A 385 14.83 21.15 -14.45
C GLY A 385 14.41 21.58 -13.03
N ARG A 386 13.31 22.33 -12.87
CA ARG A 386 12.81 22.81 -11.57
C ARG A 386 11.31 22.57 -11.43
N TYR A 387 10.88 22.26 -10.22
CA TYR A 387 9.46 22.25 -9.88
C TYR A 387 9.01 23.69 -9.61
N HIS A 388 7.90 24.09 -10.22
CA HIS A 388 7.21 25.34 -9.92
C HIS A 388 6.07 25.07 -8.93
N ASP A 389 5.78 26.05 -8.09
CA ASP A 389 4.64 25.98 -7.18
C ASP A 389 3.35 26.10 -7.99
N ALA A 390 2.34 25.33 -7.60
CA ALA A 390 1.05 25.38 -8.27
C ALA A 390 0.34 26.70 -7.99
N ASN A 391 -0.31 27.25 -8.99
CA ASN A 391 -1.16 28.42 -8.89
C ASN A 391 -2.61 27.99 -8.56
N ASP A 392 -3.38 28.86 -7.91
CA ASP A 392 -4.80 28.67 -7.61
C ASP A 392 -5.68 28.58 -8.87
N THR A 393 -5.08 28.78 -10.05
CA THR A 393 -5.69 28.61 -11.38
C THR A 393 -5.36 27.28 -12.06
N ASP A 394 -4.43 26.50 -11.51
CA ASP A 394 -4.02 25.22 -12.12
C ASP A 394 -5.13 24.17 -11.98
N PRO A 395 -5.04 23.00 -12.62
CA PRO A 395 -5.99 21.91 -12.37
C PRO A 395 -5.95 21.46 -10.90
N ALA A 396 -7.11 21.41 -10.26
CA ALA A 396 -7.27 20.97 -8.88
C ALA A 396 -7.88 19.57 -8.79
N THR A 397 -7.53 18.87 -7.71
CA THR A 397 -8.19 17.64 -7.26
C THR A 397 -8.73 17.85 -5.86
N LEU A 398 -10.01 17.57 -5.66
CA LEU A 398 -10.66 17.54 -4.36
C LEU A 398 -10.55 16.13 -3.80
N HIS A 399 -10.03 15.99 -2.60
CA HIS A 399 -9.86 14.72 -1.92
C HIS A 399 -10.80 14.63 -0.73
N ILE A 400 -11.16 13.41 -0.37
CA ILE A 400 -11.97 13.08 0.80
C ILE A 400 -11.37 11.90 1.55
N ALA A 401 -11.26 12.00 2.87
CA ALA A 401 -10.84 10.90 3.73
C ALA A 401 -11.49 10.97 5.11
N PRO A 402 -11.70 9.84 5.79
CA PRO A 402 -12.21 9.84 7.16
C PRO A 402 -11.16 10.43 8.12
N LEU A 403 -11.60 11.19 9.12
CA LEU A 403 -10.72 11.66 10.21
C LEU A 403 -10.13 10.52 11.03
N SER A 404 -10.85 9.41 11.12
CA SER A 404 -10.42 8.20 11.81
C SER A 404 -11.03 6.97 11.15
N ILE A 405 -10.20 5.94 11.01
CA ILE A 405 -10.60 4.62 10.52
C ILE A 405 -10.96 3.65 11.67
N GLY A 406 -10.80 4.10 12.92
CA GLY A 406 -10.81 3.21 14.08
C GLY A 406 -12.14 2.48 14.29
N SER A 407 -13.28 3.14 14.05
CA SER A 407 -14.59 2.48 14.14
C SER A 407 -14.76 1.41 13.06
N ARG A 408 -14.40 1.73 11.82
CA ARG A 408 -14.48 0.79 10.69
C ARG A 408 -13.57 -0.43 10.91
N LEU A 409 -12.38 -0.23 11.49
CA LEU A 409 -11.50 -1.35 11.84
C LEU A 409 -12.07 -2.20 12.98
N ARG A 410 -12.75 -1.61 13.99
CA ARG A 410 -13.40 -2.40 15.04
C ARG A 410 -14.40 -3.37 14.45
N GLU A 411 -15.38 -2.83 13.71
CA GLU A 411 -16.48 -3.59 13.13
C GLU A 411 -15.96 -4.56 12.05
N GLY A 412 -15.16 -4.03 11.12
CA GLY A 412 -14.77 -4.77 9.93
C GLY A 412 -13.61 -5.76 10.11
N LEU A 413 -12.75 -5.57 11.12
CA LEU A 413 -11.53 -6.37 11.32
C LEU A 413 -11.46 -7.04 12.70
N PHE A 414 -11.71 -6.31 13.78
CA PHE A 414 -11.46 -6.79 15.15
C PHE A 414 -12.65 -7.51 15.82
N GLU A 415 -13.89 -7.27 15.39
CA GLU A 415 -15.08 -7.82 16.06
C GLU A 415 -15.14 -9.35 16.01
N ASP A 416 -14.94 -9.92 14.82
CA ASP A 416 -15.12 -11.37 14.57
C ASP A 416 -13.80 -12.14 14.36
N ARG A 417 -12.64 -11.53 14.65
CA ARG A 417 -11.34 -12.14 14.32
C ARG A 417 -10.29 -11.93 15.40
N THR A 418 -9.39 -12.90 15.55
CA THR A 418 -8.17 -12.72 16.33
C THR A 418 -7.12 -12.02 15.49
N VAL A 419 -6.55 -10.91 16.00
CA VAL A 419 -5.64 -10.05 15.22
C VAL A 419 -4.33 -9.86 15.96
N ILE A 420 -3.24 -10.26 15.30
CA ILE A 420 -1.87 -10.08 15.77
C ILE A 420 -1.25 -8.94 14.98
N LEU A 421 -0.79 -7.89 15.67
CA LEU A 421 -0.16 -6.73 15.06
C LEU A 421 1.29 -6.68 15.48
N THR A 422 2.22 -6.69 14.54
CA THR A 422 3.64 -6.61 14.85
C THR A 422 4.34 -5.54 14.02
N SER A 423 5.29 -4.86 14.65
CA SER A 423 6.16 -3.89 13.98
C SER A 423 7.37 -3.60 14.86
N ALA A 424 8.43 -3.02 14.27
CA ALA A 424 9.59 -2.59 15.03
C ALA A 424 9.35 -1.34 15.88
N THR A 425 8.28 -0.60 15.59
CA THR A 425 8.03 0.75 16.15
C THR A 425 6.54 0.96 16.43
N LEU A 426 5.93 0.14 17.29
CA LEU A 426 4.52 0.31 17.70
C LEU A 426 4.37 1.15 18.95
N ALA A 427 5.26 0.97 19.92
CA ALA A 427 5.23 1.69 21.19
C ALA A 427 5.97 3.02 21.06
N VAL A 428 5.42 4.04 21.72
CA VAL A 428 6.09 5.32 21.93
C VAL A 428 6.53 5.36 23.39
N GLY A 429 7.84 5.22 23.62
CA GLY A 429 8.35 4.90 24.95
C GLY A 429 7.88 3.50 25.36
N GLU A 430 7.18 3.40 26.49
CA GLU A 430 6.66 2.13 27.03
C GLU A 430 5.15 1.93 26.75
N SER A 431 4.51 2.84 26.00
CA SER A 431 3.06 2.78 25.76
C SER A 431 2.70 2.46 24.30
N PHE A 432 1.73 1.57 24.13
CA PHE A 432 1.08 1.25 22.86
C PHE A 432 -0.13 2.13 22.56
N ASP A 433 -0.49 3.07 23.44
CA ASP A 433 -1.75 3.83 23.36
C ASP A 433 -1.90 4.61 22.05
N ALA A 434 -0.80 5.13 21.50
CA ALA A 434 -0.82 5.86 20.23
C ALA A 434 -1.23 4.95 19.06
N ALA A 435 -0.59 3.77 18.94
CA ALA A 435 -0.92 2.78 17.92
C ALA A 435 -2.33 2.20 18.15
N ALA A 436 -2.64 1.81 19.39
CA ALA A 436 -3.95 1.29 19.76
C ALA A 436 -5.07 2.31 19.46
N GLY A 437 -4.86 3.59 19.79
CA GLY A 437 -5.80 4.67 19.50
C GLY A 437 -6.05 4.86 18.01
N ALA A 438 -4.99 4.90 17.19
CA ALA A 438 -5.10 5.05 15.74
C ALA A 438 -5.85 3.89 15.07
N LEU A 439 -5.74 2.68 15.64
CA LEU A 439 -6.39 1.47 15.13
C LEU A 439 -7.78 1.21 15.72
N GLY A 440 -8.26 2.09 16.61
CA GLY A 440 -9.55 1.91 17.25
C GLY A 440 -9.55 0.93 18.43
N LEU A 441 -8.41 0.49 18.95
CA LEU A 441 -8.33 -0.41 20.10
C LEU A 441 -8.46 0.30 21.47
N MET A 442 -8.89 1.56 21.49
CA MET A 442 -9.05 2.36 22.71
C MET A 442 -10.44 3.02 22.79
N GLY A 443 -10.94 3.23 24.00
CA GLY A 443 -12.22 3.90 24.26
C GLY A 443 -13.42 2.96 24.39
N THR A 444 -14.63 3.53 24.53
CA THR A 444 -15.85 2.76 24.76
C THR A 444 -16.14 1.82 23.58
N GLY A 445 -16.42 0.55 23.89
CA GLY A 445 -16.69 -0.49 22.89
C GLY A 445 -15.45 -1.00 22.16
N ALA A 446 -14.23 -0.58 22.55
CA ALA A 446 -13.02 -1.15 21.98
C ALA A 446 -12.84 -2.61 22.46
N PRO A 447 -12.38 -3.52 21.58
CA PRO A 447 -12.12 -4.89 21.96
C PRO A 447 -10.92 -4.98 22.90
N ARG A 448 -10.81 -6.10 23.63
CA ARG A 448 -9.68 -6.34 24.53
C ARG A 448 -8.45 -6.73 23.73
N TRP A 449 -7.31 -6.20 24.14
CA TRP A 449 -6.01 -6.49 23.53
C TRP A 449 -4.91 -6.55 24.59
N GLU A 450 -3.83 -7.23 24.26
CA GLU A 450 -2.60 -7.30 25.06
C GLU A 450 -1.42 -6.71 24.27
N GLY A 451 -0.46 -6.10 24.97
CA GLY A 451 0.70 -5.45 24.36
C GLY A 451 2.00 -5.96 24.97
N ILE A 452 2.95 -6.36 24.14
CA ILE A 452 4.29 -6.80 24.56
C ILE A 452 5.38 -6.10 23.73
N ASP A 453 6.45 -5.71 24.40
CA ASP A 453 7.70 -5.31 23.74
C ASP A 453 8.73 -6.40 24.00
N VAL A 454 9.20 -7.04 22.92
CA VAL A 454 10.17 -8.13 22.98
C VAL A 454 11.61 -7.64 22.73
N GLY A 455 11.79 -6.32 22.62
CA GLY A 455 13.08 -5.66 22.49
C GLY A 455 13.81 -5.92 21.17
N SER A 456 15.10 -5.60 21.18
CA SER A 456 16.04 -5.77 20.06
C SER A 456 17.23 -6.61 20.51
N PRO A 457 17.75 -7.52 19.67
CA PRO A 457 18.95 -8.30 20.00
C PRO A 457 20.24 -7.46 19.93
N PHE A 458 20.17 -6.21 19.47
CA PHE A 458 21.32 -5.35 19.24
C PHE A 458 21.75 -4.60 20.50
N ASP A 459 23.06 -4.57 20.75
CA ASP A 459 23.68 -3.76 21.79
C ASP A 459 24.06 -2.40 21.20
N TYR A 460 23.06 -1.53 21.07
CA TYR A 460 23.24 -0.20 20.45
C TYR A 460 24.40 0.61 21.05
N PRO A 461 24.62 0.65 22.39
CA PRO A 461 25.78 1.33 22.97
C PRO A 461 27.14 0.84 22.45
N LYS A 462 27.27 -0.43 22.03
CA LYS A 462 28.49 -0.98 21.45
C LYS A 462 28.53 -0.91 19.92
N GLN A 463 27.38 -0.76 19.26
CA GLN A 463 27.23 -0.90 17.82
C GLN A 463 27.03 0.43 17.08
N GLY A 464 26.79 1.54 17.79
CA GLY A 464 26.58 2.84 17.17
C GLY A 464 26.93 4.01 18.06
N VAL A 465 27.05 5.18 17.44
CA VAL A 465 27.24 6.47 18.12
C VAL A 465 26.13 7.41 17.66
N MET A 466 25.46 8.05 18.62
CA MET A 466 24.53 9.14 18.33
C MET A 466 25.31 10.46 18.35
N TYR A 467 25.37 11.11 17.19
CA TYR A 467 26.00 12.42 17.03
C TYR A 467 24.93 13.49 16.78
N VAL A 468 24.98 14.58 17.56
CA VAL A 468 24.08 15.74 17.41
C VAL A 468 24.94 16.98 17.14
N ALA A 469 24.81 17.55 15.94
CA ALA A 469 25.50 18.77 15.53
C ALA A 469 24.82 20.02 16.11
N ALA A 470 24.96 20.23 17.42
CA ALA A 470 24.32 21.32 18.15
C ALA A 470 24.82 22.73 17.75
N ASP A 471 25.95 22.81 17.06
CA ASP A 471 26.56 24.02 16.52
C ASP A 471 25.86 24.55 15.26
N LEU A 472 25.08 23.71 14.58
CA LEU A 472 24.41 24.07 13.33
C LEU A 472 23.14 24.91 13.58
N PRO A 473 22.74 25.76 12.61
CA PRO A 473 21.49 26.49 12.70
C PRO A 473 20.31 25.54 12.85
N LYS A 474 19.31 25.99 13.62
CA LYS A 474 18.04 25.26 13.78
C LYS A 474 17.38 25.04 12.41
N PRO A 475 16.68 23.92 12.20
CA PRO A 475 15.95 23.67 10.96
C PRO A 475 14.98 24.80 10.63
N GLY A 476 15.04 25.29 9.39
CA GLY A 476 14.18 26.34 8.85
C GLY A 476 13.69 25.96 7.45
N PHE A 477 13.36 26.94 6.61
CA PHE A 477 12.95 26.67 5.24
C PHE A 477 14.16 26.24 4.37
N GLY A 478 14.18 24.98 3.94
CA GLY A 478 15.26 24.41 3.14
C GLY A 478 16.47 23.92 3.96
N VAL A 479 17.54 23.50 3.26
CA VAL A 479 18.80 23.07 3.89
C VAL A 479 19.81 24.21 3.78
N SER A 480 20.37 24.63 4.91
CA SER A 480 21.37 25.71 4.96
C SER A 480 22.75 25.23 4.48
N THR A 481 23.57 26.14 3.97
CA THR A 481 24.94 25.82 3.52
C THR A 481 25.79 25.14 4.61
N PRO A 482 25.78 25.58 5.89
CA PRO A 482 26.52 24.88 6.94
C PRO A 482 26.07 23.43 7.17
N GLN A 483 24.77 23.15 7.02
CA GLN A 483 24.23 21.79 7.12
C GLN A 483 24.67 20.93 5.93
N LEU A 484 24.67 21.49 4.71
CA LEU A 484 25.17 20.82 3.51
C LEU A 484 26.66 20.48 3.62
N GLN A 485 27.46 21.41 4.13
CA GLN A 485 28.88 21.20 4.35
C GLN A 485 29.13 20.10 5.39
N ARG A 486 28.46 20.14 6.56
CA ARG A 486 28.58 19.08 7.57
C ARG A 486 28.13 17.72 7.03
N LEU A 487 27.07 17.69 6.21
CA LEU A 487 26.62 16.47 5.56
C LEU A 487 27.69 15.88 4.64
N LEU A 488 28.34 16.73 3.84
CA LEU A 488 29.45 16.31 2.98
C LEU A 488 30.61 15.75 3.81
N GLU A 489 31.05 16.47 4.85
CA GLU A 489 32.12 16.03 5.76
C GLU A 489 31.85 14.64 6.35
N LEU A 490 30.61 14.39 6.80
CA LEU A 490 30.21 13.08 7.33
C LEU A 490 30.19 11.99 6.26
N CYS A 491 29.73 12.30 5.04
CA CYS A 491 29.72 11.35 3.94
C CYS A 491 31.14 10.96 3.49
N GLU A 492 32.07 11.91 3.48
CA GLU A 492 33.48 11.69 3.15
C GLU A 492 34.20 10.93 4.26
N ALA A 493 33.95 11.26 5.53
CA ALA A 493 34.47 10.52 6.67
C ALA A 493 34.02 9.05 6.67
N ALA A 494 32.79 8.77 6.20
CA ALA A 494 32.26 7.42 6.02
C ALA A 494 32.75 6.72 4.74
N ASN A 495 33.44 7.44 3.84
CA ASN A 495 33.85 6.98 2.51
C ASN A 495 32.66 6.47 1.67
N GLY A 496 31.53 7.18 1.74
CA GLY A 496 30.23 6.74 1.22
C GLY A 496 29.47 5.89 2.23
N GLY A 497 28.63 4.96 1.74
CA GLY A 497 27.85 4.06 2.62
C GLY A 497 26.83 4.75 3.52
N ALA A 498 26.51 6.02 3.24
CA ALA A 498 25.63 6.85 4.04
C ALA A 498 24.19 6.83 3.51
N LEU A 499 23.23 6.88 4.43
CA LEU A 499 21.80 7.11 4.14
C LEU A 499 21.38 8.46 4.73
N GLY A 500 21.14 9.44 3.88
CA GLY A 500 20.55 10.73 4.23
C GLY A 500 19.03 10.70 4.14
N LEU A 501 18.37 10.95 5.27
CA LEU A 501 16.91 11.08 5.38
C LEU A 501 16.54 12.56 5.53
N PHE A 502 15.68 13.06 4.65
CA PHE A 502 15.26 14.47 4.61
C PHE A 502 13.76 14.60 4.82
N SER A 503 13.32 15.67 5.48
CA SER A 503 11.90 15.99 5.66
C SER A 503 11.21 16.53 4.40
N SER A 504 11.96 16.81 3.33
CA SER A 504 11.41 17.27 2.06
C SER A 504 12.23 16.79 0.87
N LYS A 505 11.54 16.59 -0.27
CA LYS A 505 12.18 16.27 -1.56
C LYS A 505 13.18 17.34 -1.98
N ARG A 506 12.79 18.61 -1.83
CA ARG A 506 13.66 19.76 -2.09
C ARG A 506 14.97 19.69 -1.29
N GLY A 507 14.90 19.33 -0.01
CA GLY A 507 16.10 19.20 0.82
C GLY A 507 17.01 18.06 0.35
N ALA A 508 16.44 16.92 -0.03
CA ALA A 508 17.20 15.81 -0.60
C ALA A 508 17.85 16.16 -1.95
N GLU A 509 17.15 16.89 -2.81
CA GLU A 509 17.66 17.37 -4.10
C GLU A 509 18.82 18.36 -3.91
N GLN A 510 18.67 19.35 -3.03
CA GLN A 510 19.71 20.32 -2.69
C GLN A 510 20.97 19.62 -2.15
N ALA A 511 20.80 18.66 -1.25
CA ALA A 511 21.92 17.88 -0.71
C ALA A 511 22.59 17.02 -1.79
N ALA A 512 21.81 16.39 -2.66
CA ALA A 512 22.34 15.52 -3.71
C ALA A 512 23.15 16.31 -4.73
N GLU A 513 22.65 17.48 -5.14
CA GLU A 513 23.36 18.40 -6.02
C GLU A 513 24.65 18.91 -5.36
N TYR A 514 24.57 19.34 -4.10
CA TYR A 514 25.73 19.85 -3.37
C TYR A 514 26.85 18.81 -3.27
N VAL A 515 26.55 17.58 -2.84
CA VAL A 515 27.57 16.53 -2.71
C VAL A 515 28.17 16.14 -4.07
N ARG A 516 27.36 16.09 -5.14
CA ARG A 516 27.87 15.80 -6.51
C ARG A 516 28.80 16.88 -7.04
N GLN A 517 28.61 18.13 -6.64
CA GLN A 517 29.45 19.25 -7.08
C GLN A 517 30.78 19.32 -6.32
N HIS A 518 30.83 18.76 -5.11
CA HIS A 518 31.95 18.94 -4.19
C HIS A 518 32.67 17.64 -3.81
N SER A 519 32.27 16.50 -4.40
CA SER A 519 32.85 15.19 -4.10
C SER A 519 32.70 14.21 -5.26
N ASP A 520 33.60 13.23 -5.31
CA ASP A 520 33.56 12.12 -6.28
C ASP A 520 32.64 10.97 -5.81
N LEU A 521 32.00 11.10 -4.65
CA LEU A 521 31.11 10.09 -4.10
C LEU A 521 29.88 9.87 -5.00
N THR A 522 29.54 8.61 -5.22
CA THR A 522 28.37 8.25 -6.04
C THR A 522 27.08 8.51 -5.26
N VAL A 523 26.34 9.55 -5.64
CA VAL A 523 25.06 9.93 -5.01
C VAL A 523 23.86 9.36 -5.77
N LEU A 524 23.06 8.56 -5.05
CA LEU A 524 21.79 8.02 -5.48
C LEU A 524 20.64 8.79 -4.83
N LEU A 525 19.78 9.41 -5.64
CA LEU A 525 18.61 10.16 -5.19
C LEU A 525 17.32 9.38 -5.50
N GLN A 526 16.45 9.22 -4.51
CA GLN A 526 15.14 8.56 -4.69
C GLN A 526 14.34 9.21 -5.85
N GLY A 527 13.77 8.38 -6.73
CA GLY A 527 12.98 8.84 -7.89
C GLY A 527 13.77 9.11 -9.17
N SER A 528 15.12 9.10 -9.12
CA SER A 528 15.96 9.31 -10.32
C SER A 528 16.19 8.04 -11.17
N ARG A 529 15.91 6.83 -10.63
CA ARG A 529 15.97 5.53 -11.32
C ARG A 529 14.97 4.53 -10.70
N PRO A 530 14.48 3.51 -11.45
CA PRO A 530 13.63 2.45 -10.90
C PRO A 530 14.33 1.71 -9.74
N CYS A 531 13.58 1.46 -8.67
CA CYS A 531 14.11 1.07 -7.36
C CYS A 531 14.88 -0.27 -7.32
N GLY A 532 14.77 -1.11 -8.37
CA GLY A 532 15.18 -2.52 -8.34
C GLY A 532 16.66 -2.85 -8.52
N ARG A 533 17.56 -1.89 -8.79
CA ARG A 533 18.98 -2.18 -9.13
C ARG A 533 20.02 -1.46 -8.25
N LEU A 534 19.64 -0.98 -7.08
CA LEU A 534 20.40 0.07 -6.40
C LEU A 534 21.25 -0.37 -5.20
N LEU A 535 21.09 -1.58 -4.65
CA LEU A 535 21.66 -1.98 -3.34
C LEU A 535 23.02 -2.71 -3.39
N THR A 536 23.67 -2.87 -4.54
CA THR A 536 24.83 -3.78 -4.68
C THR A 536 26.22 -3.13 -4.55
N SER A 537 26.35 -1.90 -4.05
CA SER A 537 27.67 -1.27 -3.87
C SER A 537 27.78 -0.47 -2.58
N SER A 538 28.74 -0.87 -1.74
CA SER A 538 29.00 -0.37 -0.38
C SER A 538 29.64 1.03 -0.29
N ARG A 539 29.90 1.70 -1.43
CA ARG A 539 30.51 3.07 -1.48
C ARG A 539 29.56 4.16 -1.98
N ARG A 540 28.25 3.92 -2.01
CA ARG A 540 27.26 4.89 -2.52
C ARG A 540 26.60 5.67 -1.38
N ILE A 541 26.30 6.95 -1.64
CA ILE A 541 25.47 7.77 -0.76
C ILE A 541 24.04 7.70 -1.25
N TRP A 542 23.12 7.46 -0.34
CA TRP A 542 21.70 7.38 -0.62
C TRP A 542 20.97 8.56 0.00
N MET A 543 20.26 9.32 -0.82
CA MET A 543 19.48 10.46 -0.37
C MET A 543 18.00 10.19 -0.63
N ARG A 544 17.23 10.20 0.46
CA ARG A 544 15.81 9.86 0.47
C ARG A 544 15.05 10.97 1.17
N ALA A 545 14.01 11.49 0.52
CA ALA A 545 13.02 12.27 1.22
C ALA A 545 12.07 11.30 1.93
N CYS A 546 11.96 11.42 3.25
CA CYS A 546 10.79 10.94 3.93
C CYS A 546 9.65 11.83 3.44
N SER A 547 8.69 11.26 2.71
CA SER A 547 7.41 11.91 2.48
C SER A 547 6.91 12.35 3.85
N ALA A 548 6.87 13.68 4.07
CA ALA A 548 6.12 14.21 5.18
C ALA A 548 4.68 13.68 5.03
N ARG A 549 4.14 13.20 6.14
CA ARG A 549 2.78 12.66 6.26
C ARG A 549 1.75 13.55 5.60
#